data_AF-A0A7S2MKE5-F1
#
_entry.id   AF-A0A7S2MKE5-F1
#
_cell.length_a   1.000
_cell.length_b   1.000
_cell.length_c   1.000
_cell.angle_alpha   90.00
_cell.angle_beta   90.00
_cell.angle_gamma   90.00
#
_symmetry.space_group_name_H-M   'P 1'
#
loop_
_entity.id
_entity.type
_entity.pdbx_description
1 polymer ?
#
loop_
_entity_poly.entity_id
_entity_poly.type
_entity_poly.pdbx_seq_one_letter_code
_entity_poly.pdbx_strand_id
1 'polypeptide(L)'
;MPTLSGIEMERPSSLAVAVAASETAIEAAPSERIDGGDAVIRRMIQPGSGVEFRTLKVGEGGNTAMVVLFCRSEAIEYLVSSGAEKDEAEADARLKRMQHRRVIEEIDLDELTGGKGHAISASGPDSRKETSEIRFRFVDPWEVEALESKEGEVLGASLGREHYLAFNVGIVTRSCEEILRSLGGLHLLGLWSHSKGGICLTKAIASVHPPWERDSGCDLEMKRGALAEASPYTNSIRQHLYRNSLFRHLGIPQRFLALIQVELLDLKNLTSPGGSSSLNAYALLRLKRPGSGAPLTHKARTLDSACTQPTKIGKSTGPNAPASWGSLVRFRFPLPEDVNCDGVSFDRDREALFKGAPSVLQLSVYEKKFMSDLQLGGADVKLDALTSGGQLEEWVPLRAGKDVISWFARIRLTLRFEILCLNADDSDLDIDSDRCPSVGLRKIKELSQLGGAHEASKGFKKSVSTPDLLSYFESMVY
;
A
#
# COMPACT_ATOMS: atom_id res chain seq x y z
N MET A 1 -61.09 -38.98 36.63
CA MET A 1 -60.22 -38.05 35.89
C MET A 1 -58.93 -38.80 35.54
N PRO A 2 -58.87 -39.49 34.39
CA PRO A 2 -57.66 -40.19 33.96
C PRO A 2 -56.74 -39.23 33.20
N THR A 3 -55.46 -39.36 33.49
CA THR A 3 -54.31 -38.61 32.98
C THR A 3 -54.01 -38.96 31.52
N LEU A 4 -53.89 -37.93 30.69
CA LEU A 4 -53.42 -38.04 29.31
C LEU A 4 -51.90 -38.18 29.27
N SER A 5 -51.50 -39.27 28.63
CA SER A 5 -50.18 -39.70 28.22
C SER A 5 -49.50 -38.77 27.22
N GLY A 6 -48.18 -38.64 27.36
CA GLY A 6 -47.21 -38.81 26.27
C GLY A 6 -47.14 -37.75 25.18
N ILE A 7 -46.21 -36.80 25.34
CA ILE A 7 -45.39 -36.28 24.22
C ILE A 7 -43.96 -36.17 24.75
N GLU A 8 -43.14 -37.17 24.44
CA GLU A 8 -41.68 -37.05 24.55
C GLU A 8 -41.21 -36.09 23.45
N MET A 9 -40.55 -34.99 23.84
CA MET A 9 -39.86 -34.12 22.91
C MET A 9 -38.64 -34.86 22.34
N GLU A 10 -38.73 -35.31 21.09
CA GLU A 10 -37.57 -35.65 20.29
C GLU A 10 -36.62 -34.45 20.24
N ARG A 11 -35.40 -34.63 20.74
CA ARG A 11 -34.32 -33.65 20.60
C ARG A 11 -33.97 -33.53 19.11
N PRO A 12 -33.86 -32.31 18.54
CA PRO A 12 -33.38 -32.17 17.18
C PRO A 12 -31.94 -32.72 17.12
N SER A 13 -31.75 -33.73 16.28
CA SER A 13 -30.45 -34.30 15.96
C SER A 13 -29.56 -33.18 15.39
N SER A 14 -28.56 -32.79 16.17
CA SER A 14 -27.50 -31.93 15.67
C SER A 14 -26.80 -32.67 14.54
N LEU A 15 -27.01 -32.24 13.31
CA LEU A 15 -26.17 -32.63 12.18
C LEU A 15 -24.75 -32.18 12.52
N ALA A 16 -23.93 -33.12 12.97
CA ALA A 16 -22.49 -32.92 13.09
C ALA A 16 -21.96 -32.78 11.66
N VAL A 17 -21.82 -31.53 11.21
CA VAL A 17 -21.03 -31.23 10.01
C VAL A 17 -19.58 -31.52 10.40
N ALA A 18 -19.12 -32.73 10.09
CA ALA A 18 -17.71 -33.06 10.14
C ALA A 18 -17.02 -32.22 9.06
N VAL A 19 -16.48 -31.06 9.45
CA VAL A 19 -15.55 -30.30 8.62
C VAL A 19 -14.23 -31.07 8.67
N ALA A 20 -14.08 -32.07 7.80
CA ALA A 20 -12.77 -32.65 7.55
C ALA A 20 -11.85 -31.50 7.12
N ALA A 21 -10.74 -31.30 7.84
CA ALA A 21 -9.71 -30.37 7.45
C ALA A 21 -9.17 -30.84 6.09
N SER A 22 -9.47 -30.08 5.04
CA SER A 22 -8.88 -30.33 3.74
C SER A 22 -7.40 -29.96 3.81
N GLU A 23 -6.51 -30.92 3.53
CA GLU A 23 -5.06 -30.70 3.39
C GLU A 23 -4.72 -29.69 2.29
N THR A 24 -5.66 -29.40 1.39
CA THR A 24 -5.58 -28.29 0.42
C THR A 24 -6.38 -27.11 0.93
N ALA A 25 -5.89 -26.44 1.96
CA ALA A 25 -6.58 -25.32 2.55
C ALA A 25 -6.60 -24.09 1.61
N ILE A 26 -7.64 -24.01 0.78
CA ILE A 26 -8.20 -22.79 0.15
C ILE A 26 -7.15 -21.86 -0.49
N GLU A 27 -6.06 -22.41 -1.05
CA GLU A 27 -5.20 -21.70 -2.00
C GLU A 27 -5.60 -22.08 -3.44
N ALA A 28 -6.90 -22.01 -3.73
CA ALA A 28 -7.34 -22.03 -5.11
C ALA A 28 -6.91 -20.69 -5.72
N ALA A 29 -5.82 -20.71 -6.50
CA ALA A 29 -5.52 -19.60 -7.40
C ALA A 29 -6.80 -19.28 -8.21
N PRO A 30 -7.12 -18.01 -8.46
CA PRO A 30 -8.28 -17.66 -9.25
C PRO A 30 -8.31 -18.48 -10.55
N SER A 31 -9.45 -19.11 -10.84
CA SER A 31 -9.64 -19.98 -12.01
C SER A 31 -9.48 -19.21 -13.33
N GLU A 32 -9.63 -17.90 -13.28
CA GLU A 32 -9.34 -16.99 -14.38
C GLU A 32 -7.84 -16.72 -14.47
N ARG A 33 -7.27 -16.95 -15.64
CA ARG A 33 -5.91 -16.53 -15.99
C ARG A 33 -5.83 -15.01 -15.86
N ILE A 34 -5.35 -14.50 -14.73
CA ILE A 34 -5.15 -13.07 -14.52
C ILE A 34 -3.90 -12.65 -15.30
N ASP A 35 -4.08 -12.31 -16.58
CA ASP A 35 -3.12 -11.41 -17.25
C ASP A 35 -3.29 -10.01 -16.63
N GLY A 36 -2.60 -9.81 -15.52
CA GLY A 36 -2.73 -8.64 -14.65
C GLY A 36 -2.00 -7.41 -15.17
N GLY A 37 -1.27 -7.49 -16.29
CA GLY A 37 -0.53 -6.37 -16.87
C GLY A 37 0.84 -6.09 -16.22
N ASP A 38 1.16 -6.66 -15.06
CA ASP A 38 2.47 -6.49 -14.42
C ASP A 38 3.61 -7.06 -15.30
N ALA A 39 3.42 -8.26 -15.88
CA ALA A 39 4.34 -8.83 -16.85
C ALA A 39 4.57 -7.93 -18.08
N VAL A 40 3.53 -7.22 -18.54
CA VAL A 40 3.63 -6.27 -19.67
C VAL A 40 4.51 -5.09 -19.28
N ILE A 41 4.24 -4.47 -18.13
CA ILE A 41 5.00 -3.31 -17.63
C ILE A 41 6.47 -3.69 -17.45
N ARG A 42 6.72 -4.87 -16.88
CA ARG A 42 8.06 -5.43 -16.74
C ARG A 42 8.81 -5.53 -18.07
N ARG A 43 8.16 -6.01 -19.13
CA ARG A 43 8.80 -6.11 -20.46
C ARG A 43 8.95 -4.74 -21.12
N MET A 44 8.03 -3.80 -20.90
CA MET A 44 8.17 -2.41 -21.34
C MET A 44 9.36 -1.70 -20.68
N ILE A 45 9.66 -2.01 -19.42
CA ILE A 45 10.79 -1.44 -18.68
C ILE A 45 12.15 -1.89 -19.24
N GLN A 46 12.22 -3.03 -19.92
CA GLN A 46 13.48 -3.59 -20.40
C GLN A 46 14.14 -2.70 -21.46
N PRO A 47 15.49 -2.62 -21.47
CA PRO A 47 16.21 -1.92 -22.53
C PRO A 47 15.83 -2.45 -23.92
N GLY A 48 15.50 -1.54 -24.85
CA GLY A 48 15.14 -1.90 -26.23
C GLY A 48 13.65 -2.15 -26.47
N SER A 49 12.78 -1.96 -25.46
CA SER A 49 11.32 -1.98 -25.65
C SER A 49 10.79 -0.82 -26.51
N GLY A 50 11.54 0.28 -26.62
CA GLY A 50 11.08 1.50 -27.28
C GLY A 50 10.17 2.38 -26.40
N VAL A 51 9.80 1.93 -25.20
CA VAL A 51 8.98 2.72 -24.25
C VAL A 51 9.89 3.52 -23.32
N GLU A 52 9.77 4.84 -23.34
CA GLU A 52 10.55 5.73 -22.49
C GLU A 52 9.85 6.01 -21.15
N PHE A 53 10.50 5.63 -20.06
CA PHE A 53 10.05 5.98 -18.71
C PHE A 53 10.69 7.28 -18.26
N ARG A 54 9.91 8.36 -18.23
CA ARG A 54 10.33 9.71 -17.81
C ARG A 54 9.92 9.99 -16.38
N THR A 55 10.75 10.72 -15.64
CA THR A 55 10.38 11.15 -14.29
C THR A 55 9.91 12.60 -14.24
N LEU A 56 8.70 12.76 -13.73
CA LEU A 56 8.11 14.04 -13.38
C LEU A 56 8.38 14.36 -11.90
N LYS A 57 8.89 15.55 -11.62
CA LYS A 57 8.94 16.10 -10.27
C LYS A 57 7.73 16.99 -10.05
N VAL A 58 6.92 16.68 -9.05
CA VAL A 58 5.74 17.50 -8.67
C VAL A 58 5.96 18.17 -7.33
N GLY A 59 5.53 19.42 -7.20
CA GLY A 59 5.68 20.24 -5.99
C GLY A 59 6.97 21.06 -5.92
N GLU A 60 7.13 21.80 -4.82
CA GLU A 60 8.21 22.77 -4.62
C GLU A 60 8.91 22.58 -3.26
N GLY A 61 10.20 22.90 -3.22
CA GLY A 61 11.01 22.87 -2.01
C GLY A 61 11.09 21.48 -1.36
N GLY A 62 10.79 21.41 -0.06
CA GLY A 62 10.74 20.16 0.70
C GLY A 62 9.47 19.34 0.49
N ASN A 63 8.45 19.89 -0.16
CA ASN A 63 7.17 19.25 -0.48
C ASN A 63 7.16 18.85 -1.94
N THR A 64 7.97 17.86 -2.29
CA THR A 64 8.06 17.34 -3.64
C THR A 64 7.82 15.83 -3.64
N ALA A 65 7.40 15.30 -4.79
CA ALA A 65 7.45 13.88 -5.07
C ALA A 65 7.95 13.64 -6.50
N MET A 66 8.70 12.57 -6.67
CA MET A 66 9.07 12.07 -7.99
C MET A 66 8.01 11.06 -8.44
N VAL A 67 7.66 11.09 -9.73
CA VAL A 67 6.66 10.20 -10.35
C VAL A 67 7.18 9.73 -11.69
N VAL A 68 7.24 8.42 -11.91
CA VAL A 68 7.59 7.83 -13.21
C VAL A 68 6.36 7.70 -14.08
N LEU A 69 6.49 8.16 -15.31
CA LEU A 69 5.46 8.15 -16.34
C LEU A 69 6.00 7.53 -17.64
N PHE A 70 5.10 6.94 -18.42
CA PHE A 70 5.39 6.49 -19.79
C PHE A 70 4.24 6.90 -20.72
N CYS A 71 4.53 7.03 -22.02
CA CYS A 71 3.55 7.50 -23.00
C CYS A 71 2.62 6.37 -23.46
N ARG A 72 1.33 6.69 -23.66
CA ARG A 72 0.33 5.74 -24.18
C ARG A 72 0.68 5.26 -25.59
N SER A 73 1.12 6.16 -26.46
CA SER A 73 1.50 5.86 -27.86
C SER A 73 2.64 4.85 -27.95
N GLU A 74 3.73 5.09 -27.22
CA GLU A 74 4.89 4.20 -27.14
C GLU A 74 4.49 2.83 -26.59
N ALA A 75 3.62 2.79 -25.58
CA ALA A 75 3.11 1.53 -25.05
C ALA A 75 2.26 0.75 -26.07
N ILE A 76 1.42 1.43 -26.86
CA ILE A 76 0.65 0.81 -27.94
C ILE A 76 1.60 0.24 -29.01
N GLU A 77 2.58 1.04 -29.46
CA GLU A 77 3.58 0.61 -30.44
C GLU A 77 4.36 -0.62 -29.95
N TYR A 78 4.77 -0.62 -28.68
CA TYR A 78 5.43 -1.77 -28.07
C TYR A 78 4.53 -3.03 -28.05
N LEU A 79 3.26 -2.89 -27.64
CA LEU A 79 2.32 -4.02 -27.57
C LEU A 79 2.12 -4.70 -28.93
N VAL A 80 2.04 -3.90 -30.00
CA VAL A 80 1.89 -4.42 -31.37
C VAL A 80 3.22 -5.01 -31.87
N SER A 81 4.33 -4.29 -31.73
CA SER A 81 5.64 -4.72 -32.25
C SER A 81 6.22 -5.95 -31.54
N SER A 82 5.92 -6.13 -30.25
CA SER A 82 6.28 -7.32 -29.47
C SER A 82 5.42 -8.55 -29.79
N GLY A 83 4.35 -8.39 -30.57
CA GLY A 83 3.37 -9.43 -30.85
C GLY A 83 2.49 -9.79 -29.64
N ALA A 84 2.46 -8.94 -28.62
CA ALA A 84 1.56 -9.12 -27.47
C ALA A 84 0.10 -8.92 -27.85
N GLU A 85 -0.16 -8.00 -28.80
CA GLU A 85 -1.48 -7.73 -29.39
C GLU A 85 -1.36 -7.65 -30.92
N LYS A 86 -2.45 -7.90 -31.66
CA LYS A 86 -2.37 -7.98 -33.14
C LYS A 86 -2.35 -6.60 -33.80
N ASP A 87 -3.06 -5.65 -33.22
CA ASP A 87 -3.25 -4.31 -33.77
C ASP A 87 -3.37 -3.27 -32.66
N GLU A 88 -3.35 -1.99 -33.06
CA GLU A 88 -3.41 -0.86 -32.13
C GLU A 88 -4.72 -0.80 -31.34
N ALA A 89 -5.83 -1.32 -31.89
CA ALA A 89 -7.13 -1.31 -31.22
C ALA A 89 -7.18 -2.35 -30.09
N GLU A 90 -6.65 -3.56 -30.32
CA GLU A 90 -6.46 -4.60 -29.29
C GLU A 90 -5.49 -4.12 -28.21
N ALA A 91 -4.40 -3.43 -28.59
CA ALA A 91 -3.44 -2.81 -27.66
C ALA A 91 -4.07 -1.70 -26.80
N ASP A 92 -4.85 -0.81 -27.39
CA ASP A 92 -5.57 0.23 -26.66
C ASP A 92 -6.61 -0.37 -25.70
N ALA A 93 -7.36 -1.39 -26.14
CA ALA A 93 -8.29 -2.12 -25.30
C ALA A 93 -7.57 -2.82 -24.13
N ARG A 94 -6.34 -3.31 -24.33
CA ARG A 94 -5.51 -3.87 -23.25
C ARG A 94 -5.11 -2.81 -22.24
N LEU A 95 -4.65 -1.64 -22.68
CA LEU A 95 -4.32 -0.54 -21.77
C LEU A 95 -5.54 -0.08 -20.97
N LYS A 96 -6.73 0.00 -21.59
CA LYS A 96 -8.00 0.28 -20.88
C LYS A 96 -8.33 -0.79 -19.82
N ARG A 97 -8.15 -2.08 -20.13
CA ARG A 97 -8.30 -3.15 -19.12
C ARG A 97 -7.29 -3.01 -17.98
N MET A 98 -6.05 -2.63 -18.29
CA MET A 98 -5.02 -2.36 -17.28
C MET A 98 -5.36 -1.14 -16.41
N GLN A 99 -5.94 -0.08 -16.98
CA GLN A 99 -6.45 1.07 -16.23
C GLN A 99 -7.61 0.68 -15.30
N HIS A 100 -8.58 -0.07 -15.82
CA HIS A 100 -9.74 -0.52 -15.05
C HIS A 100 -9.32 -1.41 -13.86
N ARG A 101 -8.31 -2.27 -14.05
CA ARG A 101 -7.68 -3.06 -12.97
C ARG A 101 -6.68 -2.26 -12.12
N ARG A 102 -6.58 -0.95 -12.33
CA ARG A 102 -5.61 -0.04 -11.70
C ARG A 102 -4.18 -0.54 -11.71
N VAL A 103 -3.78 -1.20 -12.78
CA VAL A 103 -2.39 -1.56 -13.08
C VAL A 103 -1.59 -0.29 -13.37
N ILE A 104 -2.23 0.57 -14.14
CA ILE A 104 -1.75 1.86 -14.57
C ILE A 104 -2.84 2.90 -14.30
N GLU A 105 -2.43 4.15 -14.11
CA GLU A 105 -3.34 5.28 -13.92
C GLU A 105 -2.97 6.41 -14.86
N GLU A 106 -3.99 6.99 -15.47
CA GLU A 106 -3.85 8.13 -16.36
C GLU A 106 -3.49 9.40 -15.60
N ILE A 107 -2.52 10.13 -16.13
CA ILE A 107 -2.15 11.46 -15.69
C ILE A 107 -2.31 12.41 -16.84
N ASP A 108 -3.27 13.31 -16.69
CA ASP A 108 -3.37 14.49 -17.54
C ASP A 108 -2.33 15.52 -17.10
N LEU A 109 -1.35 15.79 -17.95
CA LEU A 109 -0.31 16.77 -17.65
C LEU A 109 -0.85 18.20 -17.69
N ASP A 110 -1.90 18.47 -18.47
CA ASP A 110 -2.48 19.80 -18.57
C ASP A 110 -3.07 20.23 -17.21
N GLU A 111 -3.69 19.30 -16.47
CA GLU A 111 -4.18 19.52 -15.10
C GLU A 111 -3.05 19.86 -14.09
N LEU A 112 -1.81 19.47 -14.38
CA LEU A 112 -0.67 19.70 -13.49
C LEU A 112 0.05 21.04 -13.73
N THR A 113 -0.24 21.72 -14.85
CA THR A 113 0.40 22.98 -15.24
C THR A 113 -0.22 24.23 -14.59
N GLY A 114 -1.34 24.09 -13.88
CA GLY A 114 -2.07 25.22 -13.27
C GLY A 114 -1.44 25.84 -12.01
N GLY A 115 -0.34 25.27 -11.49
CA GLY A 115 0.36 25.77 -10.29
C GLY A 115 1.22 27.01 -10.57
N LYS A 116 1.57 27.79 -9.53
CA LYS A 116 2.43 29.00 -9.64
C LYS A 116 3.89 28.73 -10.05
N GLY A 117 4.25 27.47 -10.33
CA GLY A 117 5.58 27.03 -10.77
C GLY A 117 5.67 26.95 -12.30
N HIS A 118 6.82 27.33 -12.85
CA HIS A 118 7.11 27.38 -14.29
C HIS A 118 6.53 26.21 -15.11
N ALA A 119 5.94 26.54 -16.26
CA ALA A 119 5.50 25.59 -17.27
C ALA A 119 6.58 24.54 -17.57
N ILE A 120 6.16 23.29 -17.83
CA ILE A 120 6.95 22.29 -18.56
C ILE A 120 7.58 23.03 -19.73
N SER A 121 8.90 23.16 -19.72
CA SER A 121 9.62 24.08 -20.60
C SER A 121 9.38 23.72 -22.05
N ALA A 122 8.41 24.41 -22.67
CA ALA A 122 8.21 24.51 -24.10
C ALA A 122 9.42 25.22 -24.71
N SER A 123 10.52 24.50 -24.87
CA SER A 123 11.71 24.96 -25.56
C SER A 123 11.72 24.39 -26.98
N GLY A 124 10.76 24.85 -27.80
CA GLY A 124 10.75 24.61 -29.24
C GLY A 124 9.36 24.74 -29.87
N PRO A 125 9.23 25.30 -31.09
CA PRO A 125 7.96 25.34 -31.81
C PRO A 125 7.38 23.94 -32.15
N ASP A 126 8.18 22.87 -32.03
CA ASP A 126 7.74 21.47 -32.19
C ASP A 126 7.21 20.82 -30.89
N SER A 127 7.46 21.42 -29.71
CA SER A 127 7.10 20.80 -28.42
C SER A 127 5.62 20.96 -28.02
N ARG A 128 4.80 21.67 -28.82
CA ARG A 128 3.35 21.80 -28.59
C ARG A 128 2.54 20.59 -29.06
N LYS A 129 3.13 19.68 -29.83
CA LYS A 129 2.49 18.40 -30.19
C LYS A 129 2.69 17.31 -29.12
N GLU A 130 3.75 17.40 -28.31
CA GLU A 130 4.03 16.44 -27.23
C GLU A 130 3.25 16.74 -25.93
N THR A 131 2.67 17.94 -25.80
CA THR A 131 1.97 18.36 -24.58
C THR A 131 0.57 17.75 -24.40
N SER A 132 -0.05 17.21 -25.46
CA SER A 132 -1.38 16.58 -25.37
C SER A 132 -1.34 15.05 -25.29
N GLU A 133 -0.18 14.48 -24.99
CA GLU A 133 -0.01 13.03 -24.98
C GLU A 133 -0.35 12.46 -23.61
N ILE A 134 -1.34 11.56 -23.58
CA ILE A 134 -1.78 10.85 -22.38
C ILE A 134 -0.61 10.05 -21.81
N ARG A 135 -0.31 10.27 -20.53
CA ARG A 135 0.75 9.54 -19.82
C ARG A 135 0.17 8.65 -18.73
N PHE A 136 0.86 7.55 -18.48
CA PHE A 136 0.50 6.60 -17.44
C PHE A 136 1.53 6.54 -16.33
N ARG A 137 1.06 6.57 -15.08
CA ARG A 137 1.83 6.08 -13.95
C ARG A 137 1.54 4.60 -13.72
N PHE A 138 2.53 3.85 -13.27
CA PHE A 138 2.29 2.53 -12.72
C PHE A 138 1.83 2.66 -11.26
N VAL A 139 0.86 1.85 -10.86
CA VAL A 139 0.37 1.77 -9.47
C VAL A 139 1.00 0.56 -8.80
N ASP A 140 1.49 0.66 -7.57
CA ASP A 140 2.01 -0.50 -6.83
C ASP A 140 0.83 -1.29 -6.22
N PRO A 141 0.74 -2.62 -6.36
CA PRO A 141 -0.31 -3.37 -5.67
C PRO A 141 -0.27 -3.15 -4.15
N TRP A 142 0.91 -2.92 -3.57
CA TRP A 142 1.13 -2.60 -2.15
C TRP A 142 1.29 -1.09 -1.91
N GLU A 143 0.68 -0.24 -2.75
CA GLU A 143 0.79 1.22 -2.66
C GLU A 143 0.58 1.70 -1.22
N VAL A 144 1.53 2.49 -0.73
CA VAL A 144 1.50 3.02 0.63
C VAL A 144 0.97 4.45 0.60
N GLU A 145 -0.03 4.72 1.41
CA GLU A 145 -0.52 6.07 1.67
C GLU A 145 -0.05 6.55 3.04
N ALA A 146 0.58 7.73 3.07
CA ALA A 146 0.82 8.47 4.30
C ALA A 146 -0.44 9.27 4.67
N LEU A 147 -0.98 9.03 5.87
CA LEU A 147 -2.21 9.66 6.34
C LEU A 147 -1.91 10.88 7.21
N GLU A 148 -2.66 11.95 6.99
CA GLU A 148 -2.52 13.22 7.73
C GLU A 148 -3.28 13.21 9.07
N SER A 149 -4.33 12.39 9.17
CA SER A 149 -5.20 12.33 10.35
C SER A 149 -5.66 10.91 10.67
N LYS A 150 -6.30 10.75 11.84
CA LYS A 150 -6.87 9.46 12.28
C LYS A 150 -8.13 9.10 11.49
N GLU A 151 -8.89 10.09 11.05
CA GLU A 151 -10.12 9.91 10.28
C GLU A 151 -9.82 9.30 8.90
N GLY A 152 -8.66 9.62 8.33
CA GLY A 152 -8.19 9.06 7.06
C GLY A 152 -7.96 7.55 7.08
N GLU A 153 -7.85 6.92 8.25
CA GLU A 153 -7.59 5.49 8.39
C GLU A 153 -8.73 4.63 7.82
N VAL A 154 -9.96 5.08 8.01
CA VAL A 154 -11.20 4.37 7.64
C VAL A 154 -11.94 5.02 6.47
N LEU A 155 -11.40 6.12 5.93
CA LEU A 155 -11.99 6.83 4.80
C LEU A 155 -11.81 6.02 3.51
N GLY A 156 -12.84 6.01 2.66
CA GLY A 156 -12.76 5.38 1.35
C GLY A 156 -11.70 6.03 0.46
N ALA A 157 -10.96 5.23 -0.29
CA ALA A 157 -9.95 5.67 -1.23
C ALA A 157 -9.61 4.57 -2.23
N SER A 158 -9.10 4.98 -3.39
CA SER A 158 -8.50 4.05 -4.34
C SER A 158 -7.02 3.90 -4.00
N LEU A 159 -6.66 2.73 -3.46
CA LEU A 159 -5.34 2.41 -2.92
C LEU A 159 -4.83 1.08 -3.50
N GLY A 160 -3.65 1.07 -4.11
CA GLY A 160 -3.14 -0.11 -4.82
C GLY A 160 -4.03 -0.48 -6.01
N ARG A 161 -4.42 -1.76 -6.15
CA ARG A 161 -5.26 -2.23 -7.27
C ARG A 161 -6.76 -1.99 -7.07
N GLU A 162 -7.19 -1.57 -5.88
CA GLU A 162 -8.59 -1.70 -5.47
C GLU A 162 -9.23 -0.36 -5.09
N HIS A 163 -10.56 -0.33 -5.15
CA HIS A 163 -11.39 0.79 -4.73
C HIS A 163 -12.05 0.49 -3.39
N TYR A 164 -11.59 1.15 -2.32
CA TYR A 164 -12.10 0.92 -0.98
C TYR A 164 -13.12 1.97 -0.57
N LEU A 165 -14.22 1.51 0.01
CA LEU A 165 -15.24 2.28 0.69
C LEU A 165 -15.12 2.07 2.19
N ALA A 166 -15.50 3.11 2.96
CA ALA A 166 -15.66 2.98 4.40
C ALA A 166 -16.60 1.81 4.74
N PHE A 167 -16.25 1.02 5.75
CA PHE A 167 -17.07 -0.12 6.15
C PHE A 167 -18.49 0.33 6.50
N ASN A 168 -19.48 -0.30 5.86
CA ASN A 168 -20.89 0.02 6.07
C ASN A 168 -21.72 -1.27 6.04
N VAL A 169 -22.56 -1.44 7.06
CA VAL A 169 -23.46 -2.60 7.20
C VAL A 169 -24.43 -2.71 6.03
N GLY A 170 -24.88 -1.59 5.47
CA GLY A 170 -25.73 -1.54 4.29
C GLY A 170 -25.04 -2.11 3.05
N ILE A 171 -23.75 -1.78 2.84
CA ILE A 171 -22.95 -2.32 1.72
C ILE A 171 -22.80 -3.84 1.88
N VAL A 172 -22.43 -4.29 3.08
CA VAL A 172 -22.29 -5.72 3.38
C VAL A 172 -23.60 -6.48 3.20
N THR A 173 -24.73 -5.89 3.59
CA THR A 173 -26.04 -6.54 3.44
C THR A 173 -26.43 -6.64 1.97
N ARG A 174 -26.23 -5.56 1.19
CA ARG A 174 -26.50 -5.53 -0.25
C ARG A 174 -25.64 -6.54 -1.02
N SER A 175 -24.36 -6.66 -0.71
CA SER A 175 -23.48 -7.61 -1.38
C SER A 175 -23.85 -9.07 -1.11
N CYS A 176 -24.40 -9.36 0.08
CA CYS A 176 -24.88 -10.70 0.41
C CYS A 176 -26.29 -10.96 -0.15
N GLU A 177 -26.97 -9.95 -0.66
CA GLU A 177 -28.39 -10.00 -1.01
C GLU A 177 -28.66 -11.01 -2.13
N GLU A 178 -27.84 -11.01 -3.18
CA GLU A 178 -27.93 -11.96 -4.30
C GLU A 178 -27.70 -13.40 -3.86
N ILE A 179 -26.66 -13.61 -3.05
CA ILE A 179 -26.31 -14.92 -2.48
C ILE A 179 -27.45 -15.44 -1.60
N LEU A 180 -28.00 -14.60 -0.72
CA LEU A 180 -29.06 -15.01 0.21
C LEU A 180 -30.40 -15.21 -0.49
N ARG A 181 -30.71 -14.38 -1.49
CA ARG A 181 -31.91 -14.55 -2.33
C ARG A 181 -31.87 -15.86 -3.09
N SER A 182 -30.74 -16.21 -3.68
CA SER A 182 -30.59 -17.46 -4.44
C SER A 182 -30.64 -18.70 -3.53
N LEU A 183 -30.12 -18.62 -2.30
CA LEU A 183 -30.14 -19.75 -1.35
C LEU A 183 -31.50 -20.00 -0.67
N GLY A 184 -32.22 -18.94 -0.29
CA GLY A 184 -33.41 -19.09 0.57
C GLY A 184 -34.46 -17.98 0.44
N GLY A 185 -34.38 -17.16 -0.61
CA GLY A 185 -35.34 -16.11 -0.91
C GLY A 185 -35.40 -15.01 0.16
N LEU A 186 -36.52 -14.27 0.17
CA LEU A 186 -36.71 -13.10 1.02
C LEU A 186 -36.73 -13.42 2.52
N HIS A 187 -37.16 -14.63 2.90
CA HIS A 187 -37.21 -15.03 4.31
C HIS A 187 -35.81 -15.20 4.90
N LEU A 188 -34.90 -15.84 4.17
CA LEU A 188 -33.50 -15.99 4.60
C LEU A 188 -32.79 -14.63 4.65
N LEU A 189 -33.05 -13.77 3.66
CA LEU A 189 -32.54 -12.39 3.65
C LEU A 189 -33.04 -11.59 4.86
N GLY A 190 -34.31 -11.74 5.22
CA GLY A 190 -34.91 -11.10 6.39
C GLY A 190 -34.26 -11.59 7.69
N LEU A 191 -34.07 -12.91 7.84
CA LEU A 191 -33.39 -13.49 9.00
C LEU A 191 -31.92 -13.04 9.10
N TRP A 192 -31.21 -13.04 7.97
CA TRP A 192 -29.83 -12.57 7.88
C TRP A 192 -29.70 -11.11 8.32
N SER A 193 -30.58 -10.25 7.81
CA SER A 193 -30.57 -8.82 8.14
C SER A 193 -30.90 -8.60 9.62
N HIS A 194 -31.92 -9.30 10.14
CA HIS A 194 -32.33 -9.20 11.55
C HIS A 194 -31.23 -9.69 12.51
N SER A 195 -30.57 -10.80 12.18
CA SER A 195 -29.47 -11.36 12.97
C SER A 195 -28.14 -10.64 12.78
N LYS A 196 -28.07 -9.61 11.92
CA LYS A 196 -26.82 -8.96 11.50
C LYS A 196 -25.80 -9.97 10.98
N GLY A 197 -26.27 -10.96 10.21
CA GLY A 197 -25.47 -12.08 9.72
C GLY A 197 -24.18 -11.66 9.04
N GLY A 198 -24.19 -10.57 8.26
CA GLY A 198 -22.98 -10.04 7.61
C GLY A 198 -21.90 -9.60 8.61
N ILE A 199 -22.30 -8.98 9.73
CA ILE A 199 -21.36 -8.60 10.81
C ILE A 199 -20.86 -9.86 11.52
N CYS A 200 -21.75 -10.82 11.79
CA CYS A 200 -21.38 -12.08 12.43
C CYS A 200 -20.38 -12.88 11.59
N LEU A 201 -20.61 -12.97 10.28
CA LEU A 201 -19.70 -13.60 9.31
C LEU A 201 -18.36 -12.86 9.26
N THR A 202 -18.39 -11.53 9.21
CA THR A 202 -17.18 -10.70 9.22
C THR A 202 -16.35 -10.95 10.48
N LYS A 203 -16.99 -10.99 11.66
CA LYS A 203 -16.33 -11.31 12.93
C LYS A 203 -15.78 -12.73 12.95
N ALA A 204 -16.55 -13.69 12.44
CA ALA A 204 -16.11 -15.08 12.37
C ALA A 204 -14.84 -15.20 11.52
N ILE A 205 -14.82 -14.62 10.32
CA ILE A 205 -13.64 -14.59 9.43
C ILE A 205 -12.48 -13.84 10.08
N ALA A 206 -12.73 -12.70 10.73
CA ALA A 206 -11.71 -11.95 11.47
C ALA A 206 -11.06 -12.77 12.59
N SER A 207 -11.77 -13.74 13.17
CA SER A 207 -11.25 -14.66 14.19
C SER A 207 -10.66 -15.96 13.64
N VAL A 208 -10.71 -16.19 12.33
CA VAL A 208 -10.16 -17.41 11.73
C VAL A 208 -8.63 -17.41 11.89
N HIS A 209 -8.13 -18.51 12.46
CA HIS A 209 -6.72 -18.89 12.39
C HIS A 209 -6.45 -19.65 11.09
N PRO A 210 -5.38 -19.32 10.35
CA PRO A 210 -4.95 -20.09 9.20
C PRO A 210 -4.58 -21.54 9.57
N PRO A 211 -4.62 -22.47 8.60
CA PRO A 211 -4.28 -23.88 8.83
C PRO A 211 -2.89 -24.08 9.42
N TRP A 212 -1.89 -23.34 8.93
CA TRP A 212 -0.50 -23.43 9.39
C TRP A 212 -0.29 -23.02 10.85
N GLU A 213 -1.26 -22.35 11.48
CA GLU A 213 -1.21 -22.05 12.92
C GLU A 213 -1.94 -23.10 13.78
N ARG A 214 -2.87 -23.85 13.19
CA ARG A 214 -3.70 -24.83 13.91
C ARG A 214 -2.96 -26.14 14.12
N ASP A 215 -2.14 -26.53 13.16
CA ASP A 215 -1.57 -27.87 13.09
C ASP A 215 -0.23 -28.00 13.82
N SER A 216 -0.04 -27.35 14.98
CA SER A 216 1.05 -27.57 15.97
C SER A 216 2.52 -27.49 15.49
N GLY A 217 2.77 -27.46 14.18
CA GLY A 217 4.07 -27.35 13.56
C GLY A 217 4.24 -25.91 13.19
N CYS A 218 5.19 -25.26 13.86
CA CYS A 218 5.59 -23.89 13.56
C CYS A 218 5.56 -23.63 12.05
N ASP A 219 5.07 -22.45 11.66
CA ASP A 219 5.02 -21.96 10.30
C ASP A 219 6.45 -21.73 9.77
N LEU A 220 7.10 -22.82 9.39
CA LEU A 220 8.49 -22.89 8.97
C LEU A 220 8.57 -22.63 7.47
N GLU A 221 9.10 -21.47 7.12
CA GLU A 221 9.42 -21.11 5.76
C GLU A 221 10.85 -21.55 5.42
N MET A 222 11.06 -22.06 4.21
CA MET A 222 12.40 -22.38 3.72
C MET A 222 13.10 -21.09 3.24
N LYS A 223 13.93 -20.50 4.10
CA LYS A 223 14.71 -19.29 3.80
C LYS A 223 16.18 -19.64 3.63
N ARG A 224 16.73 -19.41 2.42
CA ARG A 224 18.15 -19.64 2.08
C ARG A 224 18.65 -21.05 2.42
N GLY A 225 17.79 -22.06 2.21
CA GLY A 225 18.12 -23.46 2.49
C GLY A 225 17.98 -23.90 3.95
N ALA A 226 17.52 -23.02 4.84
CA ALA A 226 17.20 -23.35 6.23
C ALA A 226 15.70 -23.16 6.51
N LEU A 227 15.13 -24.02 7.35
CA LEU A 227 13.79 -23.81 7.91
C LEU A 227 13.87 -22.71 8.96
N ALA A 228 13.12 -21.64 8.76
CA ALA A 228 13.03 -20.52 9.69
C ALA A 228 11.57 -20.13 9.85
N GLU A 229 11.17 -19.81 11.08
CA GLU A 229 9.83 -19.28 11.32
C GLU A 229 9.63 -17.95 10.59
N ALA A 230 8.43 -17.73 10.08
CA ALA A 230 8.01 -16.42 9.61
C ALA A 230 8.16 -15.39 10.74
N SER A 231 8.58 -14.17 10.43
CA SER A 231 8.62 -13.12 11.44
C SER A 231 7.19 -12.81 11.91
N PRO A 232 6.99 -12.38 13.16
CA PRO A 232 5.66 -12.02 13.65
C PRO A 232 4.93 -11.00 12.77
N TYR A 233 5.67 -10.08 12.15
CA TYR A 233 5.15 -9.14 11.17
C TYR A 233 4.65 -9.84 9.91
N THR A 234 5.51 -10.66 9.29
CA THR A 234 5.14 -11.43 8.09
C THR A 234 3.93 -12.29 8.38
N ASN A 235 3.93 -13.08 9.47
CA ASN A 235 2.78 -13.92 9.80
C ASN A 235 1.49 -13.10 10.01
N SER A 236 1.57 -11.92 10.64
CA SER A 236 0.40 -11.03 10.78
C SER A 236 -0.17 -10.61 9.42
N ILE A 237 0.68 -10.34 8.42
CA ILE A 237 0.25 -10.04 7.05
C ILE A 237 -0.36 -11.29 6.39
N ARG A 238 0.29 -12.45 6.49
CA ARG A 238 -0.18 -13.72 5.91
C ARG A 238 -1.56 -14.11 6.45
N GLN A 239 -1.78 -13.98 7.76
CA GLN A 239 -3.10 -14.22 8.38
C GLN A 239 -4.20 -13.36 7.76
N HIS A 240 -3.94 -12.07 7.53
CA HIS A 240 -4.96 -11.16 6.99
C HIS A 240 -5.14 -11.32 5.48
N LEU A 241 -4.10 -11.70 4.74
CA LEU A 241 -4.23 -12.14 3.34
C LEU A 241 -5.13 -13.38 3.23
N TYR A 242 -4.93 -14.37 4.11
CA TYR A 242 -5.81 -15.54 4.20
C TYR A 242 -7.25 -15.16 4.54
N ARG A 243 -7.47 -14.22 5.46
CA ARG A 243 -8.83 -13.73 5.76
C ARG A 243 -9.45 -13.01 4.55
N ASN A 244 -8.66 -12.24 3.80
CA ASN A 244 -9.12 -11.62 2.56
C ASN A 244 -9.44 -12.66 1.49
N SER A 245 -8.67 -13.75 1.38
CA SER A 245 -8.98 -14.83 0.44
C SER A 245 -10.29 -15.53 0.79
N LEU A 246 -10.61 -15.68 2.09
CA LEU A 246 -11.92 -16.18 2.53
C LEU A 246 -13.06 -15.22 2.16
N PHE A 247 -12.88 -13.90 2.38
CA PHE A 247 -13.89 -12.91 1.96
C PHE A 247 -14.12 -12.97 0.45
N ARG A 248 -13.05 -13.05 -0.34
CA ARG A 248 -13.11 -13.20 -1.81
C ARG A 248 -13.82 -14.48 -2.22
N HIS A 249 -13.47 -15.62 -1.62
CA HIS A 249 -14.08 -16.92 -1.93
C HIS A 249 -15.59 -16.94 -1.66
N LEU A 250 -16.03 -16.20 -0.63
CA LEU A 250 -17.45 -16.05 -0.30
C LEU A 250 -18.16 -14.97 -1.11
N GLY A 251 -17.47 -14.27 -2.02
CA GLY A 251 -18.05 -13.21 -2.84
C GLY A 251 -18.52 -11.99 -2.05
N ILE A 252 -17.95 -11.74 -0.86
CA ILE A 252 -18.32 -10.61 0.00
C ILE A 252 -17.25 -9.52 -0.06
N PRO A 253 -17.60 -8.23 0.03
CA PRO A 253 -16.72 -7.11 -0.34
C PRO A 253 -15.73 -6.71 0.76
N GLN A 254 -15.84 -7.26 1.96
CA GLN A 254 -15.01 -6.83 3.09
C GLN A 254 -13.54 -7.16 2.84
N ARG A 255 -12.63 -6.22 3.06
CA ARG A 255 -11.19 -6.43 2.97
C ARG A 255 -10.46 -5.78 4.12
N PHE A 256 -9.48 -6.48 4.65
CA PHE A 256 -8.52 -5.92 5.58
C PHE A 256 -7.47 -5.10 4.83
N LEU A 257 -7.11 -3.96 5.42
CA LEU A 257 -5.94 -3.17 5.08
C LEU A 257 -5.01 -3.13 6.28
N ALA A 258 -3.72 -2.99 6.02
CA ALA A 258 -2.73 -2.83 7.08
C ALA A 258 -2.51 -1.35 7.39
N LEU A 259 -2.33 -1.02 8.67
CA LEU A 259 -2.05 0.31 9.15
C LEU A 259 -0.86 0.27 10.12
N ILE A 260 0.15 1.07 9.81
CA ILE A 260 1.34 1.26 10.64
C ILE A 260 1.32 2.67 11.20
N GLN A 261 1.32 2.75 12.53
CA GLN A 261 1.45 4.01 13.26
C GLN A 261 2.89 4.16 13.74
N VAL A 262 3.49 5.32 13.47
CA VAL A 262 4.85 5.67 13.86
C VAL A 262 4.83 6.89 14.77
N GLU A 263 5.24 6.69 16.02
CA GLU A 263 5.43 7.75 17.01
C GLU A 263 6.91 8.03 17.18
N LEU A 264 7.31 9.29 16.98
CA LEU A 264 8.63 9.79 17.31
C LEU A 264 8.56 10.38 18.72
N LEU A 265 9.16 9.68 19.68
CA LEU A 265 9.01 9.99 21.10
C LEU A 265 10.09 10.97 21.57
N ASP A 266 11.36 10.64 21.34
CA ASP A 266 12.51 11.40 21.86
C ASP A 266 13.69 11.39 20.88
N LEU A 267 14.60 12.36 21.06
CA LEU A 267 15.85 12.45 20.31
C LEU A 267 17.02 12.71 21.27
N LYS A 268 18.08 11.90 21.18
CA LYS A 268 19.25 11.96 22.08
C LYS A 268 20.56 12.03 21.29
N ASN A 269 21.51 12.87 21.74
CA ASN A 269 22.86 12.96 21.17
C ASN A 269 23.89 12.21 22.03
N LEU A 270 24.89 11.59 21.40
CA LEU A 270 26.05 11.01 22.08
C LEU A 270 27.10 12.04 22.54
N THR A 271 27.23 13.18 21.85
CA THR A 271 28.44 14.04 21.93
C THR A 271 28.18 15.50 22.30
N SER A 272 27.18 15.82 23.15
CA SER A 272 26.94 17.21 23.56
C SER A 272 27.34 17.53 25.02
N PRO A 273 28.64 17.73 25.32
CA PRO A 273 29.04 18.51 26.49
C PRO A 273 28.90 20.00 26.15
N GLY A 274 27.67 20.54 26.25
CA GLY A 274 27.43 21.99 26.23
C GLY A 274 27.20 22.65 24.86
N GLY A 275 26.04 22.46 24.23
CA GLY A 275 25.63 23.28 23.09
C GLY A 275 24.14 23.15 22.77
N SER A 276 23.37 24.21 23.05
CA SER A 276 21.90 24.36 22.99
C SER A 276 21.05 23.44 23.88
N SER A 277 20.09 24.02 24.59
CA SER A 277 19.10 23.31 25.43
C SER A 277 17.92 22.77 24.62
N SER A 278 17.76 23.21 23.37
CA SER A 278 16.70 22.79 22.47
C SER A 278 17.10 22.90 21.00
N LEU A 279 16.56 22.04 20.16
CA LEU A 279 16.68 22.08 18.70
C LEU A 279 15.30 21.97 18.05
N ASN A 280 15.11 22.52 16.86
CA ASN A 280 13.88 22.31 16.10
C ASN A 280 14.11 21.16 15.12
N ALA A 281 13.48 20.00 15.31
CA ALA A 281 13.66 18.84 14.44
C ALA A 281 12.36 18.38 13.79
N TYR A 282 12.52 17.77 12.63
CA TYR A 282 11.48 17.03 11.94
C TYR A 282 12.08 15.78 11.30
N ALA A 283 11.22 14.87 10.86
CA ALA A 283 11.62 13.63 10.23
C ALA A 283 10.91 13.45 8.89
N LEU A 284 11.64 12.85 7.95
CA LEU A 284 11.09 12.21 6.78
C LEU A 284 10.95 10.72 7.07
N LEU A 285 9.80 10.15 6.74
CA LEU A 285 9.50 8.73 6.97
C LEU A 285 8.98 8.10 5.68
N ARG A 286 9.36 6.84 5.45
CA ARG A 286 8.85 6.05 4.32
C ARG A 286 8.83 4.57 4.69
N LEU A 287 7.77 3.88 4.32
CA LEU A 287 7.73 2.42 4.33
C LEU A 287 8.26 1.88 3.01
N LYS A 288 9.19 0.93 3.06
CA LYS A 288 9.82 0.32 1.87
C LYS A 288 9.98 -1.18 2.02
N ARG A 289 10.20 -1.87 0.91
CA ARG A 289 10.60 -3.29 0.90
C ARG A 289 12.09 -3.47 1.24
N PRO A 290 12.51 -4.67 1.66
CA PRO A 290 13.90 -4.94 1.96
C PRO A 290 14.70 -4.97 0.65
N GLY A 291 15.93 -4.44 0.67
CA GLY A 291 16.75 -4.28 -0.54
C GLY A 291 16.50 -2.99 -1.31
N SER A 292 15.52 -2.19 -0.89
CA SER A 292 15.23 -0.89 -1.47
C SER A 292 16.31 0.15 -1.12
N GLY A 293 17.15 0.49 -2.11
CA GLY A 293 18.33 1.35 -1.95
C GLY A 293 18.06 2.85 -2.09
N ALA A 294 16.85 3.25 -2.49
CA ALA A 294 16.54 4.65 -2.76
C ALA A 294 16.77 5.53 -1.51
N PRO A 295 17.53 6.64 -1.62
CA PRO A 295 17.76 7.52 -0.47
C PRO A 295 16.49 8.31 -0.12
N LEU A 296 16.26 8.55 1.18
CA LEU A 296 15.17 9.39 1.66
C LEU A 296 15.70 10.79 2.00
N THR A 297 15.49 11.75 1.10
CA THR A 297 15.90 13.15 1.24
C THR A 297 14.84 14.08 0.65
N HIS A 298 14.89 15.38 0.95
CA HIS A 298 14.00 16.40 0.38
C HIS A 298 13.93 16.42 -1.15
N LYS A 299 15.00 16.01 -1.83
CA LYS A 299 15.08 16.02 -3.30
C LYS A 299 14.63 14.71 -3.94
N ALA A 300 14.48 13.66 -3.14
CA ALA A 300 14.23 12.29 -3.61
C ALA A 300 13.02 11.67 -2.89
N ARG A 301 12.03 12.49 -2.53
CA ARG A 301 10.77 12.03 -1.95
C ARG A 301 9.92 11.33 -3.01
N THR A 302 9.16 10.35 -2.56
CA THR A 302 8.20 9.56 -3.35
C THR A 302 6.79 9.77 -2.78
N LEU A 303 5.74 9.30 -3.48
CA LEU A 303 4.35 9.55 -3.07
C LEU A 303 3.98 8.93 -1.71
N ASP A 304 4.70 7.88 -1.31
CA ASP A 304 4.60 7.15 -0.04
C ASP A 304 5.37 7.82 1.13
N SER A 305 6.00 8.97 0.90
CA SER A 305 6.88 9.62 1.89
C SER A 305 6.14 10.65 2.74
N ALA A 306 6.21 10.50 4.06
CA ALA A 306 5.67 11.45 5.03
C ALA A 306 6.75 12.41 5.55
N CYS A 307 6.33 13.60 5.99
CA CYS A 307 7.18 14.59 6.64
C CYS A 307 6.48 15.11 7.90
N THR A 308 7.14 15.03 9.06
CA THR A 308 6.58 15.59 10.30
C THR A 308 6.73 17.11 10.33
N GLN A 309 5.92 17.77 11.16
CA GLN A 309 6.10 19.19 11.42
C GLN A 309 7.37 19.43 12.25
N PRO A 310 8.13 20.52 12.00
CA PRO A 310 9.25 20.92 12.84
C PRO A 310 8.80 21.18 14.27
N THR A 311 9.36 20.41 15.20
CA THR A 311 9.02 20.46 16.62
C THR A 311 10.24 20.86 17.43
N LYS A 312 10.06 21.75 18.41
CA LYS A 312 11.13 22.16 19.33
C LYS A 312 11.35 21.07 20.37
N ILE A 313 12.44 20.31 20.22
CA ILE A 313 12.85 19.24 21.12
C ILE A 313 13.80 19.83 22.16
N GLY A 314 13.42 19.75 23.43
CA GLY A 314 14.28 20.09 24.57
C GLY A 314 14.96 18.86 25.17
N LYS A 315 15.94 19.06 26.05
CA LYS A 315 16.49 17.97 26.88
C LYS A 315 15.43 17.49 27.87
N SER A 316 14.80 16.34 27.63
CA SER A 316 14.03 15.63 28.65
C SER A 316 14.99 14.77 29.49
N THR A 317 15.07 15.04 30.80
CA THR A 317 15.92 14.25 31.72
C THR A 317 15.05 13.57 32.76
N GLY A 318 15.15 12.24 32.85
CA GLY A 318 14.49 11.41 33.87
C GLY A 318 13.76 10.20 33.27
N PRO A 319 13.58 9.10 34.03
CA PRO A 319 12.92 7.88 33.56
C PRO A 319 11.43 8.07 33.21
N ASN A 320 10.78 9.13 33.73
CA ASN A 320 9.38 9.45 33.51
C ASN A 320 9.17 10.79 32.78
N ALA A 321 10.21 11.33 32.14
CA ALA A 321 10.06 12.58 31.41
C ALA A 321 9.13 12.36 30.19
N PRO A 322 8.19 13.27 29.92
CA PRO A 322 7.31 13.15 28.77
C PRO A 322 8.10 13.15 27.46
N ALA A 323 7.54 12.50 26.43
CA ALA A 323 8.10 12.49 25.09
C ALA A 323 8.38 13.92 24.61
N SER A 324 9.65 14.20 24.32
CA SER A 324 10.14 15.53 23.95
C SER A 324 9.82 15.91 22.50
N TRP A 325 9.42 14.95 21.67
CA TRP A 325 9.10 15.13 20.26
C TRP A 325 7.62 14.94 19.97
N GLY A 326 7.03 13.80 20.34
CA GLY A 326 5.58 13.54 20.24
C GLY A 326 4.98 13.60 18.84
N SER A 327 5.79 13.52 17.77
CA SER A 327 5.29 13.53 16.39
C SER A 327 4.72 12.17 16.00
N LEU A 328 3.66 12.18 15.21
CA LEU A 328 2.89 10.99 14.87
C LEU A 328 2.64 10.95 13.36
N VAL A 329 2.96 9.83 12.73
CA VAL A 329 2.68 9.56 11.32
C VAL A 329 1.99 8.22 11.20
N ARG A 330 1.06 8.13 10.25
CA ARG A 330 0.33 6.91 9.95
C ARG A 330 0.53 6.56 8.50
N PHE A 331 0.70 5.28 8.25
CA PHE A 331 0.72 4.71 6.93
C PHE A 331 -0.37 3.68 6.84
N ARG A 332 -1.04 3.60 5.69
CA ARG A 332 -1.86 2.43 5.34
C ARG A 332 -1.45 1.88 3.99
N PHE A 333 -1.61 0.58 3.82
CA PHE A 333 -1.40 -0.09 2.54
C PHE A 333 -2.38 -1.27 2.42
N PRO A 334 -2.76 -1.62 1.18
CA PRO A 334 -3.74 -2.66 0.95
C PRO A 334 -3.12 -4.05 1.11
N LEU A 335 -3.97 -5.05 1.24
CA LEU A 335 -3.60 -6.46 1.16
C LEU A 335 -4.16 -6.99 -0.17
N PRO A 336 -3.35 -7.07 -1.24
CA PRO A 336 -3.85 -7.26 -2.61
C PRO A 336 -4.58 -8.60 -2.80
N GLU A 337 -5.54 -8.64 -3.71
CA GLU A 337 -6.25 -9.89 -4.05
C GLU A 337 -5.48 -10.79 -5.02
N ASP A 338 -4.57 -10.21 -5.79
CA ASP A 338 -3.79 -10.86 -6.83
C ASP A 338 -2.51 -11.50 -6.30
N VAL A 339 -2.38 -11.66 -4.98
CA VAL A 339 -1.25 -12.33 -4.32
C VAL A 339 -1.73 -13.51 -3.46
N ASN A 340 -0.85 -14.51 -3.30
CA ASN A 340 -1.06 -15.60 -2.35
C ASN A 340 -0.84 -15.12 -0.90
N CYS A 341 -1.02 -16.03 0.06
CA CYS A 341 -0.83 -15.72 1.48
C CYS A 341 0.59 -15.23 1.80
N ASP A 342 1.60 -15.60 1.01
CA ASP A 342 3.00 -15.16 1.18
C ASP A 342 3.28 -13.80 0.52
N GLY A 343 2.27 -13.16 -0.06
CA GLY A 343 2.39 -11.89 -0.77
C GLY A 343 3.06 -12.02 -2.14
N VAL A 344 3.12 -13.23 -2.70
CA VAL A 344 3.63 -13.53 -4.04
C VAL A 344 2.49 -13.42 -5.03
N SER A 345 2.68 -12.65 -6.10
CA SER A 345 1.68 -12.47 -7.15
C SER A 345 1.29 -13.79 -7.83
N PHE A 346 0.00 -13.90 -8.16
CA PHE A 346 -0.57 -14.95 -9.00
C PHE A 346 -0.27 -14.78 -10.50
N ASP A 347 0.39 -13.69 -10.91
CA ASP A 347 0.81 -13.51 -12.30
C ASP A 347 1.68 -14.69 -12.77
N ARG A 348 1.49 -15.10 -14.02
CA ARG A 348 2.01 -16.34 -14.62
C ARG A 348 3.53 -16.46 -14.53
N ASP A 349 4.21 -15.32 -14.61
CA ASP A 349 5.68 -15.28 -14.58
C ASP A 349 6.20 -15.25 -13.12
N ARG A 350 5.33 -15.12 -12.09
CA ARG A 350 5.66 -14.92 -10.66
C ARG A 350 6.73 -13.84 -10.43
N GLU A 351 6.84 -12.96 -11.42
CA GLU A 351 7.90 -11.98 -11.62
C GLU A 351 7.36 -10.56 -11.40
N ALA A 352 6.38 -10.42 -10.51
CA ALA A 352 5.83 -9.13 -10.13
C ALA A 352 6.98 -8.17 -9.80
N LEU A 353 6.86 -6.95 -10.34
CA LEU A 353 7.79 -5.83 -10.11
C LEU A 353 8.00 -5.61 -8.60
N PHE A 354 6.99 -5.94 -7.81
CA PHE A 354 6.93 -5.73 -6.38
C PHE A 354 6.71 -7.05 -5.66
N LYS A 355 7.67 -7.42 -4.79
CA LYS A 355 7.65 -8.67 -4.02
C LYS A 355 7.22 -8.39 -2.59
N GLY A 356 5.91 -8.40 -2.35
CA GLY A 356 5.31 -8.38 -1.02
C GLY A 356 5.15 -7.00 -0.36
N ALA A 357 4.68 -7.03 0.88
CA ALA A 357 4.42 -5.87 1.71
C ALA A 357 5.71 -5.09 2.08
N PRO A 358 5.61 -3.78 2.36
CA PRO A 358 6.73 -3.04 2.93
C PRO A 358 7.09 -3.58 4.31
N SER A 359 8.37 -3.86 4.58
CA SER A 359 8.84 -4.46 5.84
C SER A 359 9.95 -3.67 6.55
N VAL A 360 10.28 -2.49 6.02
CA VAL A 360 11.29 -1.59 6.58
C VAL A 360 10.74 -0.17 6.65
N LEU A 361 10.81 0.44 7.82
CA LEU A 361 10.62 1.88 8.00
C LEU A 361 11.96 2.58 7.81
N GLN A 362 12.06 3.42 6.78
CA GLN A 362 13.18 4.33 6.61
C GLN A 362 12.88 5.68 7.26
N LEU A 363 13.80 6.13 8.11
CA LEU A 363 13.72 7.36 8.88
C LEU A 363 14.92 8.26 8.55
N SER A 364 14.68 9.52 8.20
CA SER A 364 15.72 10.54 8.08
C SER A 364 15.35 11.75 8.94
N VAL A 365 16.21 12.12 9.89
CA VAL A 365 15.96 13.20 10.84
C VAL A 365 16.77 14.44 10.47
N TYR A 366 16.13 15.61 10.56
CA TYR A 366 16.70 16.90 10.23
C TYR A 366 16.49 17.90 11.36
N GLU A 367 17.49 18.75 11.60
CA GLU A 367 17.38 19.97 12.36
C GLU A 367 17.03 21.12 11.40
N LYS A 368 15.91 21.80 11.65
CA LYS A 368 15.48 22.96 10.89
C LYS A 368 16.34 24.18 11.22
N LYS A 369 16.99 24.74 10.21
CA LYS A 369 17.81 25.96 10.33
C LYS A 369 17.35 27.02 9.35
N PHE A 370 17.82 28.26 9.54
CA PHE A 370 17.42 29.39 8.71
C PHE A 370 17.88 29.28 7.25
N MET A 371 19.11 28.81 7.02
CA MET A 371 19.72 28.76 5.67
C MET A 371 19.57 27.40 4.98
N SER A 372 19.92 26.33 5.69
CA SER A 372 19.81 24.96 5.17
C SER A 372 19.64 24.00 6.32
N ASP A 373 18.65 23.12 6.19
CA ASP A 373 18.36 22.12 7.21
C ASP A 373 19.53 21.13 7.33
N LEU A 374 19.92 20.84 8.57
CA LEU A 374 21.04 19.96 8.86
C LEU A 374 20.50 18.53 9.06
N GLN A 375 20.97 17.59 8.25
CA GLN A 375 20.66 16.18 8.47
C GLN A 375 21.38 15.67 9.72
N LEU A 376 20.61 15.22 10.72
CA LEU A 376 21.16 14.65 11.95
C LEU A 376 21.57 13.18 11.75
N GLY A 377 20.85 12.48 10.87
CA GLY A 377 21.17 11.12 10.44
C GLY A 377 19.93 10.39 9.92
N GLY A 378 20.12 9.15 9.49
CA GLY A 378 19.02 8.26 9.08
C GLY A 378 19.19 6.84 9.58
N ALA A 379 18.11 6.07 9.52
CA ALA A 379 18.08 4.67 9.93
C ALA A 379 17.03 3.88 9.13
N ASP A 380 17.30 2.59 8.96
CA ASP A 380 16.35 1.60 8.45
C ASP A 380 15.95 0.69 9.62
N VAL A 381 14.67 0.70 9.97
CA VAL A 381 14.09 -0.09 11.07
C VAL A 381 13.29 -1.24 10.48
N LYS A 382 13.67 -2.46 10.84
CA LYS A 382 12.94 -3.66 10.40
C LYS A 382 11.65 -3.81 11.19
N LEU A 383 10.58 -4.17 10.49
CA LEU A 383 9.28 -4.38 11.12
C LEU A 383 9.10 -5.79 11.69
N ASP A 384 10.08 -6.70 11.52
CA ASP A 384 9.99 -8.13 11.83
C ASP A 384 9.37 -8.46 13.20
N ALA A 385 9.69 -7.69 14.24
CA ALA A 385 9.22 -7.93 15.61
C ALA A 385 7.79 -7.40 15.89
N LEU A 386 7.16 -6.70 14.94
CA LEU A 386 5.86 -6.07 15.13
C LEU A 386 4.73 -7.08 14.89
N THR A 387 3.81 -7.22 15.83
CA THR A 387 2.67 -8.14 15.74
C THR A 387 1.36 -7.39 15.52
N SER A 388 0.32 -8.08 15.04
CA SER A 388 -1.03 -7.53 14.96
C SER A 388 -1.54 -7.05 16.33
N GLY A 389 -1.73 -5.73 16.49
CA GLY A 389 -2.12 -5.09 17.75
C GLY A 389 -0.96 -4.90 18.74
N GLY A 390 0.25 -5.36 18.40
CA GLY A 390 1.45 -5.18 19.20
C GLY A 390 2.12 -3.83 18.99
N GLN A 391 3.02 -3.49 19.92
CA GLN A 391 3.84 -2.29 19.86
C GLN A 391 5.31 -2.66 19.91
N LEU A 392 6.12 -2.05 19.04
CA LEU A 392 7.57 -2.10 19.07
C LEU A 392 8.08 -0.72 19.45
N GLU A 393 8.74 -0.62 20.61
CA GLU A 393 9.36 0.62 21.07
C GLU A 393 10.86 0.42 21.25
N GLU A 394 11.66 1.23 20.56
CA GLU A 394 13.12 1.09 20.60
C GLU A 394 13.87 2.41 20.39
N TRP A 395 15.12 2.43 20.81
CA TRP A 395 16.07 3.49 20.50
C TRP A 395 16.85 3.13 19.24
N VAL A 396 16.62 3.88 18.17
CA VAL A 396 17.21 3.65 16.86
C VAL A 396 18.44 4.54 16.68
N PRO A 397 19.63 3.97 16.41
CA PRO A 397 20.82 4.76 16.11
C PRO A 397 20.69 5.42 14.73
N LEU A 398 20.84 6.74 14.69
CA LEU A 398 20.85 7.53 13.46
C LEU A 398 22.29 7.65 12.95
N ARG A 399 22.50 7.20 11.71
CA ARG A 399 23.79 7.23 11.04
C ARG A 399 23.91 8.46 10.16
N ALA A 400 25.03 9.18 10.27
CA ALA A 400 25.38 10.29 9.39
C ALA A 400 26.65 9.95 8.60
N GLY A 401 26.58 10.03 7.26
CA GLY A 401 27.73 9.80 6.39
C GLY A 401 28.28 8.35 6.46
N LYS A 402 29.61 8.21 6.63
CA LYS A 402 30.31 6.90 6.69
C LYS A 402 30.14 6.20 8.05
N ASP A 403 28.89 5.89 8.41
CA ASP A 403 28.51 5.08 9.59
C ASP A 403 28.80 5.68 10.99
N VAL A 404 29.04 6.97 11.11
CA VAL A 404 29.16 7.60 12.43
C VAL A 404 27.77 7.73 13.05
N ILE A 405 27.56 7.05 14.18
CA ILE A 405 26.35 7.22 15.00
C ILE A 405 26.57 8.44 15.88
N SER A 406 25.72 9.44 15.73
CA SER A 406 25.77 10.69 16.49
C SER A 406 24.50 10.91 17.31
N TRP A 407 23.36 10.39 16.84
CA TRP A 407 22.05 10.58 17.46
C TRP A 407 21.31 9.25 17.61
N PHE A 408 20.35 9.23 18.53
CA PHE A 408 19.37 8.16 18.69
C PHE A 408 17.97 8.75 18.69
N ALA A 409 17.07 8.16 17.90
CA ALA A 409 15.64 8.47 17.94
C ALA A 409 14.92 7.35 18.71
N ARG A 410 14.13 7.70 19.72
CA ARG A 410 13.20 6.77 20.34
C ARG A 410 11.93 6.75 19.52
N ILE A 411 11.57 5.59 18.98
CA ILE A 411 10.38 5.43 18.17
C ILE A 411 9.46 4.38 18.77
N ARG A 412 8.16 4.51 18.52
CA ARG A 412 7.18 3.47 18.78
C ARG A 412 6.39 3.18 17.51
N LEU A 413 6.32 1.91 17.15
CA LEU A 413 5.62 1.38 15.99
C LEU A 413 4.43 0.54 16.47
N THR A 414 3.29 0.68 15.81
CA THR A 414 2.10 -0.17 16.05
C THR A 414 1.55 -0.65 14.71
N LEU A 415 1.31 -1.96 14.58
CA LEU A 415 0.62 -2.54 13.43
C LEU A 415 -0.82 -2.88 13.83
N ARG A 416 -1.78 -2.51 13.00
CA ARG A 416 -3.16 -2.96 13.10
C ARG A 416 -3.75 -3.19 11.72
N PHE A 417 -4.91 -3.83 11.70
CA PHE A 417 -5.65 -4.10 10.49
C PHE A 417 -7.04 -3.53 10.63
N GLU A 418 -7.43 -2.74 9.63
CA GLU A 418 -8.76 -2.12 9.56
C GLU A 418 -9.55 -2.77 8.44
N ILE A 419 -10.86 -2.90 8.62
CA ILE A 419 -11.74 -3.49 7.62
C ILE A 419 -12.44 -2.38 6.82
N LEU A 420 -12.39 -2.50 5.50
CA LEU A 420 -13.11 -1.66 4.54
C LEU A 420 -13.96 -2.57 3.63
N CYS A 421 -14.76 -1.97 2.75
CA CYS A 421 -15.50 -2.70 1.73
C CYS A 421 -14.95 -2.34 0.36
N LEU A 422 -14.82 -3.31 -0.55
CA LEU A 422 -14.64 -3.02 -1.97
C LEU A 422 -15.89 -2.36 -2.53
N ASN A 423 -15.68 -1.47 -3.50
CA ASN A 423 -16.77 -0.96 -4.31
C ASN A 423 -17.26 -2.07 -5.25
N ALA A 424 -18.53 -2.46 -5.14
CA ALA A 424 -19.10 -3.60 -5.86
C ALA A 424 -19.59 -3.24 -7.29
N ASP A 425 -19.64 -1.96 -7.63
CA ASP A 425 -20.21 -1.49 -8.88
C ASP A 425 -19.12 -1.48 -9.98
N ASP A 426 -18.92 -2.64 -10.61
CA ASP A 426 -18.20 -2.80 -11.89
C ASP A 426 -19.10 -2.55 -13.12
N SER A 427 -20.36 -2.15 -12.91
CA SER A 427 -21.29 -1.85 -13.99
C SER A 427 -20.99 -0.49 -14.61
N ASP A 428 -20.32 -0.53 -15.76
CA ASP A 428 -20.35 0.40 -16.89
C ASP A 428 -20.85 1.84 -16.62
N LEU A 429 -19.91 2.78 -16.75
CA LEU A 429 -20.09 4.20 -17.08
C LEU A 429 -20.65 5.10 -15.95
N ASP A 430 -19.86 6.11 -15.57
CA ASP A 430 -20.22 7.28 -14.74
C ASP A 430 -20.41 7.09 -13.21
N ILE A 431 -19.58 6.27 -12.56
CA ILE A 431 -19.50 6.32 -11.09
C ILE A 431 -18.52 7.40 -10.66
N ASP A 432 -19.11 8.51 -10.22
CA ASP A 432 -18.57 9.63 -9.45
C ASP A 432 -17.15 9.36 -8.89
N SER A 433 -16.12 9.82 -9.62
CA SER A 433 -14.71 9.71 -9.25
C SER A 433 -14.38 10.28 -7.85
N ASP A 434 -15.33 11.03 -7.28
CA ASP A 434 -15.29 11.60 -5.94
C ASP A 434 -15.48 10.57 -4.82
N ARG A 435 -16.08 9.39 -5.07
CA ARG A 435 -16.35 8.40 -4.00
C ARG A 435 -15.10 7.69 -3.49
N CYS A 436 -14.16 7.41 -4.39
CA CYS A 436 -12.90 6.73 -4.07
C CYS A 436 -11.76 7.45 -4.80
N PRO A 437 -11.28 8.61 -4.31
CA PRO A 437 -10.19 9.31 -4.97
C PRO A 437 -8.92 8.45 -4.96
N SER A 438 -8.19 8.41 -6.08
CA SER A 438 -6.86 7.79 -6.13
C SER A 438 -5.90 8.53 -5.21
N VAL A 439 -5.29 7.80 -4.28
CA VAL A 439 -4.39 8.39 -3.28
C VAL A 439 -3.19 9.04 -3.95
N GLY A 440 -2.62 8.39 -4.97
CA GLY A 440 -1.47 8.91 -5.68
C GLY A 440 -1.83 10.06 -6.59
N LEU A 441 -2.93 10.00 -7.35
CA LEU A 441 -3.37 11.13 -8.18
C LEU A 441 -3.74 12.34 -7.34
N ARG A 442 -4.46 12.15 -6.23
CA ARG A 442 -4.76 13.22 -5.27
C ARG A 442 -3.46 13.84 -4.77
N LYS A 443 -2.47 13.04 -4.37
CA LYS A 443 -1.20 13.58 -3.87
C LYS A 443 -0.43 14.33 -4.95
N ILE A 444 -0.44 13.83 -6.19
CA ILE A 444 0.16 14.50 -7.35
C ILE A 444 -0.51 15.86 -7.58
N LYS A 445 -1.85 15.92 -7.56
CA LYS A 445 -2.62 17.16 -7.71
C LYS A 445 -2.38 18.16 -6.58
N GLU A 446 -2.34 17.69 -5.32
CA GLU A 446 -2.00 18.54 -4.16
C GLU A 446 -0.60 19.15 -4.30
N LEU A 447 0.39 18.33 -4.68
CA LEU A 447 1.77 18.80 -4.84
C LEU A 447 1.91 19.72 -6.04
N SER A 448 1.25 19.44 -7.17
CA SER A 448 1.28 20.32 -8.34
C SER A 448 0.65 21.69 -8.04
N GLN A 449 -0.40 21.75 -7.24
CA GLN A 449 -0.98 23.02 -6.78
C GLN A 449 0.00 23.84 -5.92
N LEU A 450 0.84 23.17 -5.11
CA LEU A 450 1.82 23.83 -4.25
C LEU A 450 3.03 24.37 -5.01
N GLY A 451 3.46 23.72 -6.10
CA GLY A 451 4.77 24.00 -6.71
C GLY A 451 4.91 23.74 -8.20
N GLY A 452 3.84 23.38 -8.90
CA GLY A 452 3.86 22.98 -10.30
C GLY A 452 4.42 21.58 -10.53
N ALA A 453 4.62 21.24 -11.80
CA ALA A 453 5.20 19.98 -12.25
C ALA A 453 6.30 20.26 -13.28
N HIS A 454 7.46 19.63 -13.10
CA HIS A 454 8.62 19.82 -13.97
C HIS A 454 9.22 18.48 -14.35
N GLU A 455 9.48 18.28 -15.63
CA GLU A 455 10.33 17.18 -16.07
C GLU A 455 11.76 17.44 -15.59
N ALA A 456 12.40 16.40 -15.05
CA ALA A 456 13.79 16.52 -14.63
C ALA A 456 14.68 16.73 -15.88
N SER A 457 15.23 17.93 -16.05
CA SER A 457 16.16 18.20 -17.15
C SER A 457 17.38 17.28 -17.08
N LYS A 458 17.83 16.82 -18.27
CA LYS A 458 18.92 15.84 -18.51
C LYS A 458 20.01 15.92 -17.42
N GLY A 459 20.05 14.94 -16.53
CA GLY A 459 21.09 14.85 -15.50
C GLY A 459 20.74 14.03 -14.26
N PHE A 460 19.46 13.78 -13.98
CA PHE A 460 19.07 12.87 -12.91
C PHE A 460 18.87 11.45 -13.44
N LYS A 461 19.70 10.52 -12.96
CA LYS A 461 19.51 9.08 -13.16
C LYS A 461 18.10 8.70 -12.64
N LYS A 462 17.28 8.10 -13.52
CA LYS A 462 15.99 7.40 -13.28
C LYS A 462 15.39 7.66 -11.89
N SER A 463 14.55 8.67 -11.76
CA SER A 463 13.92 9.02 -10.47
C SER A 463 12.56 8.34 -10.30
N VAL A 464 12.29 7.90 -9.06
CA VAL A 464 11.30 6.88 -8.62
C VAL A 464 9.85 7.35 -8.42
N SER A 465 8.76 6.73 -8.91
CA SER A 465 7.41 6.92 -8.28
C SER A 465 7.29 6.19 -6.94
N THR A 466 7.92 5.02 -6.84
CA THR A 466 8.08 4.20 -5.64
C THR A 466 9.55 3.76 -5.51
N PRO A 467 10.09 3.58 -4.30
CA PRO A 467 11.51 3.28 -4.10
C PRO A 467 11.92 1.90 -4.65
N ASP A 468 10.98 0.96 -4.76
CA ASP A 468 11.28 -0.41 -5.18
C ASP A 468 11.40 -0.55 -6.68
N LEU A 469 10.69 0.29 -7.44
CA LEU A 469 10.86 0.38 -8.88
C LEU A 469 12.27 0.90 -9.26
N LEU A 470 12.93 1.69 -8.39
CA LEU A 470 14.35 2.06 -8.57
C LEU A 470 15.27 0.85 -8.46
N SER A 471 15.11 0.09 -7.38
CA SER A 471 15.93 -1.11 -7.15
C SER A 471 15.74 -2.12 -8.29
N TYR A 472 14.51 -2.18 -8.82
CA TYR A 472 14.20 -2.94 -10.01
C TYR A 472 14.92 -2.42 -11.27
N PHE A 473 14.81 -1.12 -11.58
CA PHE A 473 15.52 -0.52 -12.70
C PHE A 473 17.05 -0.67 -12.59
N GLU A 474 17.61 -0.62 -11.38
CA GLU A 474 19.04 -0.83 -11.14
C GLU A 474 19.45 -2.29 -11.36
N SER A 475 18.60 -3.26 -10.99
CA SER A 475 18.87 -4.69 -11.20
C SER A 475 18.92 -5.11 -12.67
N MET A 476 18.30 -4.35 -13.58
CA MET A 476 18.28 -4.63 -15.02
C MET A 476 19.46 -4.05 -15.80
N VAL A 477 20.26 -3.18 -15.17
CA VAL A 477 21.38 -2.48 -15.82
C VAL A 477 22.70 -3.26 -15.67
N TYR A 478 22.68 -4.43 -15.03
CA TYR A 478 23.85 -5.31 -14.83
C TYR A 478 23.65 -6.69 -15.43
#